data_AF-A0A212C1R9-F1
#
_entry.id   AF-A0A212C1R9-F1
#
_cell.length_a   1.000
_cell.length_b   1.000
_cell.length_c   1.000
_cell.angle_alpha   90.00
_cell.angle_beta   90.00
_cell.angle_gamma   90.00
#
_symmetry.space_group_name_H-M   'P 1'
#
loop_
_entity.id
_entity.type
_entity.pdbx_description
1 polymer ?
#
loop_
_entity_poly.entity_id
_entity_poly.type
_entity_poly.pdbx_seq_one_letter_code
_entity_poly.pdbx_strand_id
1 'polypeptide(L)'
;MGGPDLGGLKFYYITLLRDPVSRYLSEWRHVQRGATWKTSLHMCDGRTPTPEELPPCYEGTDWSGCTLQEFMDCPYNLANNRQVRMLADLSLVGCYNLSFIPEGKRAQLLLDSAKKNLRGMAFFGLTEFQRKTQYLFERTFNLKFIRPFMQYNSTRAGGVEVGEDTIRRIEELNDLDMQLYDYARDLFQQRYHQLPPQPSLPTPASLAVCSSHQ
;
A
#
# COMPACT_ATOMS: atom_id res chain seq x y z
N MET A 1 -14.31 4.91 17.67
CA MET A 1 -13.87 4.80 16.27
C MET A 1 -14.89 3.93 15.55
N GLY A 2 -15.73 4.53 14.70
CA GLY A 2 -16.82 3.82 14.02
C GLY A 2 -16.66 3.95 12.52
N GLY A 3 -16.62 2.83 11.82
CA GLY A 3 -16.82 2.79 10.37
C GLY A 3 -18.28 3.11 10.01
N PRO A 4 -18.59 3.27 8.72
CA PRO A 4 -19.96 3.57 8.27
C PRO A 4 -20.94 2.49 8.75
N ASP A 5 -22.03 2.93 9.37
CA ASP A 5 -23.12 2.09 9.89
C ASP A 5 -24.16 1.87 8.80
N LEU A 6 -23.97 0.81 8.01
CA LEU A 6 -24.93 0.35 7.01
C LEU A 6 -25.77 -0.76 7.65
N GLY A 7 -26.86 -0.37 8.33
CA GLY A 7 -27.84 -1.31 8.87
C GLY A 7 -27.40 -2.10 10.11
N GLY A 8 -26.59 -1.51 10.99
CA GLY A 8 -26.16 -2.11 12.26
C GLY A 8 -24.86 -2.90 12.19
N LEU A 9 -24.26 -3.05 11.00
CA LEU A 9 -22.96 -3.70 10.80
C LEU A 9 -21.83 -2.66 10.82
N LYS A 10 -20.83 -2.91 11.67
CA LYS A 10 -19.61 -2.09 11.74
C LYS A 10 -18.50 -2.72 10.91
N PHE A 11 -18.09 -2.02 9.86
CA PHE A 11 -16.95 -2.42 9.03
C PHE A 11 -15.66 -1.71 9.45
N TYR A 12 -14.60 -2.47 9.70
CA TYR A 12 -13.27 -1.94 10.04
C TYR A 12 -12.31 -2.18 8.87
N TYR A 13 -12.10 -1.14 8.07
CA TYR A 13 -11.15 -1.19 6.96
C TYR A 13 -9.72 -1.13 7.47
N ILE A 14 -8.87 -1.97 6.87
CA ILE A 14 -7.42 -2.01 7.12
C ILE A 14 -6.64 -2.08 5.81
N THR A 15 -5.40 -1.60 5.80
CA THR A 15 -4.51 -1.73 4.64
C THR A 15 -3.03 -1.75 5.04
N LEU A 16 -2.15 -2.04 4.08
CA LEU A 16 -0.71 -1.90 4.19
C LEU A 16 -0.19 -1.02 3.05
N LEU A 17 0.71 -0.10 3.37
CA LEU A 17 1.43 0.72 2.40
C LEU A 17 2.91 0.37 2.36
N ARG A 18 3.54 0.74 1.27
CA ARG A 18 4.96 0.55 1.00
C ARG A 18 5.53 1.76 0.29
N ASP A 19 6.80 2.03 0.54
CA ASP A 19 7.61 3.00 -0.20
C ASP A 19 7.33 2.88 -1.72
N PRO A 20 6.92 3.96 -2.40
CA PRO A 20 6.42 3.88 -3.78
C PRO A 20 7.43 3.33 -4.77
N VAL A 21 8.71 3.69 -4.66
CA VAL A 21 9.77 3.17 -5.54
C VAL A 21 9.92 1.66 -5.33
N SER A 22 10.06 1.23 -4.08
CA SER A 22 10.17 -0.19 -3.72
C SER A 22 8.94 -0.99 -4.14
N ARG A 23 7.74 -0.42 -4.00
CA ARG A 23 6.47 -1.02 -4.40
C ARG A 23 6.39 -1.15 -5.93
N TYR A 24 6.73 -0.10 -6.67
CA TYR A 24 6.70 -0.06 -8.12
C TYR A 24 7.65 -1.09 -8.73
N LEU A 25 8.90 -1.13 -8.28
CA LEU A 25 9.89 -2.14 -8.71
C LEU A 25 9.46 -3.57 -8.37
N SER A 26 8.85 -3.77 -7.20
CA SER A 26 8.31 -5.07 -6.81
C SER A 26 7.20 -5.52 -7.73
N GLU A 27 6.33 -4.60 -8.16
CA GLU A 27 5.24 -4.87 -9.09
C GLU A 27 5.76 -5.18 -10.49
N TRP A 28 6.68 -4.36 -11.01
CA TRP A 28 7.35 -4.63 -12.28
C TRP A 28 7.92 -6.05 -12.33
N ARG A 29 8.69 -6.46 -11.30
CA ARG A 29 9.23 -7.83 -11.24
C ARG A 29 8.15 -8.90 -11.19
N HIS A 30 6.97 -8.61 -10.64
CA HIS A 30 5.86 -9.56 -10.62
C HIS A 30 5.22 -9.66 -12.01
N VAL A 31 4.99 -8.52 -12.67
CA VAL A 31 4.46 -8.42 -14.03
C VAL A 31 5.38 -9.07 -15.06
N GLN A 32 6.68 -8.84 -14.95
CA GLN A 32 7.72 -9.48 -15.76
C GLN A 32 7.67 -11.02 -15.70
N ARG A 33 7.08 -11.60 -14.64
CA ARG A 33 6.89 -13.05 -14.46
C ARG A 33 5.45 -13.52 -14.75
N GLY A 34 4.63 -12.68 -15.37
CA GLY A 34 3.29 -13.03 -15.86
C GLY A 34 2.11 -12.55 -15.01
N ALA A 35 2.34 -11.73 -13.97
CA ALA A 35 1.22 -11.12 -13.27
C ALA A 35 0.54 -10.05 -14.12
N THR A 36 -0.79 -10.07 -14.15
CA THR A 36 -1.61 -9.09 -14.88
C THR A 36 -2.72 -8.48 -14.03
N TRP A 37 -3.28 -9.27 -13.10
CA TRP A 37 -4.53 -8.96 -12.39
C TRP A 37 -5.69 -8.59 -13.33
N LYS A 38 -5.68 -9.10 -14.58
CA LYS A 38 -6.63 -8.75 -15.65
C LYS A 38 -8.10 -9.08 -15.37
N THR A 39 -8.37 -9.90 -14.35
CA THR A 39 -9.74 -10.21 -13.87
C THR A 39 -10.27 -9.18 -12.86
N SER A 40 -9.50 -8.14 -12.54
CA SER A 40 -9.94 -7.04 -11.67
C SER A 40 -11.09 -6.29 -12.34
N LEU A 41 -12.19 -6.11 -11.62
CA LEU A 41 -13.40 -5.50 -12.19
C LEU A 41 -13.28 -3.98 -12.39
N HIS A 42 -12.50 -3.31 -11.55
CA HIS A 42 -12.37 -1.84 -11.56
C HIS A 42 -13.74 -1.12 -11.44
N MET A 43 -14.65 -1.67 -10.62
CA MET A 43 -15.99 -1.11 -10.43
C MET A 43 -15.93 0.32 -9.88
N CYS A 44 -16.60 1.24 -10.57
CA CYS A 44 -16.81 2.62 -10.13
C CYS A 44 -18.16 3.09 -10.70
N ASP A 45 -18.95 3.79 -9.89
CA ASP A 45 -20.32 4.23 -10.23
C ASP A 45 -21.20 3.13 -10.85
N GLY A 46 -21.09 1.91 -10.32
CA GLY A 46 -21.93 0.77 -10.71
C GLY A 46 -21.56 0.10 -12.03
N ARG A 47 -20.43 0.45 -12.67
CA ARG A 47 -19.96 -0.22 -13.91
C ARG A 47 -18.45 -0.46 -13.92
N THR A 48 -18.00 -1.29 -14.86
CA THR A 48 -16.57 -1.48 -15.19
C THR A 48 -16.13 -0.46 -16.26
N PRO A 49 -14.84 -0.08 -16.30
CA PRO A 49 -14.32 0.79 -17.37
C PRO A 49 -14.33 0.08 -18.73
N THR A 50 -14.41 0.86 -19.80
CA THR A 50 -14.22 0.34 -21.18
C THR A 50 -12.72 0.20 -21.51
N PRO A 51 -12.34 -0.55 -22.56
CA PRO A 51 -10.96 -0.61 -23.04
C PRO A 51 -10.39 0.76 -23.45
N GLU A 52 -11.23 1.71 -23.86
CA GLU A 52 -10.81 3.09 -24.17
C GLU A 52 -10.52 3.90 -22.90
N GLU A 53 -11.29 3.68 -21.82
CA GLU A 53 -11.06 4.32 -20.52
C GLU A 53 -9.87 3.71 -19.78
N LEU A 54 -9.58 2.43 -20.01
CA LEU A 54 -8.47 1.71 -19.39
C LEU A 54 -7.77 0.78 -20.39
N PRO A 55 -6.93 1.32 -21.29
CA PRO A 55 -6.20 0.53 -22.27
C PRO A 55 -5.16 -0.39 -21.61
N PRO A 56 -4.93 -1.61 -22.14
CA PRO A 56 -3.86 -2.47 -21.66
C PRO A 56 -2.48 -1.93 -22.10
N CYS A 57 -1.44 -2.27 -21.32
CA CYS A 57 -0.04 -1.99 -21.67
C CYS A 57 0.65 -3.10 -22.46
N TYR A 58 -0.06 -4.18 -22.77
CA TYR A 58 0.49 -5.37 -23.40
C TYR A 58 -0.52 -5.98 -24.36
N GLU A 59 0.01 -6.68 -25.35
CA GLU A 59 -0.76 -7.48 -26.30
C GLU A 59 -0.80 -8.95 -25.85
N GLY A 60 -1.87 -9.67 -26.16
CA GLY A 60 -1.97 -11.10 -25.86
C GLY A 60 -2.33 -11.42 -24.41
N THR A 61 -1.66 -12.42 -23.82
CA THR A 61 -2.12 -13.05 -22.55
C THR A 61 -1.65 -12.32 -21.30
N ASP A 62 -0.45 -11.76 -21.32
CA ASP A 62 0.23 -11.09 -20.20
C ASP A 62 1.41 -10.24 -20.69
N TRP A 63 2.11 -9.60 -19.75
CA TRP A 63 3.25 -8.73 -19.99
C TRP A 63 4.58 -9.37 -19.52
N SER A 64 4.70 -10.70 -19.65
CA SER A 64 5.91 -11.43 -19.27
C SER A 64 7.13 -10.96 -20.06
N GLY A 65 8.27 -10.90 -19.39
CA GLY A 65 9.53 -10.48 -20.02
C GLY A 65 9.69 -8.97 -20.21
N CYS A 66 8.69 -8.15 -19.92
CA CYS A 66 8.81 -6.69 -20.07
C CYS A 66 10.02 -6.13 -19.30
N THR A 67 10.75 -5.25 -19.96
CA THR A 67 11.84 -4.48 -19.38
C THR A 67 11.28 -3.41 -18.43
N LEU A 68 12.13 -2.88 -17.54
CA LEU A 68 11.72 -1.77 -16.67
C LEU A 68 11.36 -0.52 -17.49
N GLN A 69 12.06 -0.30 -18.61
CA GLN A 69 11.81 0.83 -19.52
C GLN A 69 10.41 0.74 -20.14
N GLU A 70 10.06 -0.40 -20.76
CA GLU A 70 8.71 -0.62 -21.30
C GLU A 70 7.62 -0.48 -20.23
N PHE A 71 7.91 -0.96 -19.01
CA PHE A 71 7.00 -0.84 -17.88
C PHE A 71 6.76 0.63 -17.47
N MET A 72 7.80 1.47 -17.49
CA MET A 72 7.71 2.91 -17.20
C MET A 72 7.09 3.72 -18.35
N ASP A 73 7.27 3.29 -19.59
CA ASP A 73 6.86 4.06 -20.77
C ASP A 73 5.38 3.91 -21.11
N CYS A 74 4.68 2.90 -20.58
CA CYS A 74 3.25 2.78 -20.78
C CYS A 74 2.48 3.84 -19.96
N PRO A 75 1.76 4.79 -20.60
CA PRO A 75 1.03 5.84 -19.88
C PRO A 75 -0.18 5.31 -19.09
N TYR A 76 -0.71 4.14 -19.49
CA TYR A 76 -1.87 3.51 -18.86
C TYR A 76 -1.49 2.50 -17.76
N ASN A 77 -0.21 2.43 -17.39
CA ASN A 77 0.24 1.44 -16.41
C ASN A 77 -0.41 1.68 -15.04
N LEU A 78 -1.23 0.73 -14.60
CA LEU A 78 -1.90 0.77 -13.31
C LEU A 78 -0.93 0.66 -12.11
N ALA A 79 0.35 0.40 -12.34
CA ALA A 79 1.37 0.57 -11.32
C ALA A 79 1.55 2.04 -10.92
N ASN A 80 1.34 3.00 -11.83
CA ASN A 80 1.49 4.43 -11.55
C ASN A 80 0.45 4.87 -10.51
N ASN A 81 0.91 5.52 -9.44
CA ASN A 81 0.09 6.05 -8.35
C ASN A 81 -0.95 5.03 -7.81
N ARG A 82 -0.56 3.75 -7.73
CA ARG A 82 -1.47 2.66 -7.36
C ARG A 82 -2.06 2.86 -5.97
N GLN A 83 -1.27 3.26 -4.99
CA GLN A 83 -1.75 3.37 -3.60
C GLN A 83 -2.78 4.48 -3.48
N VAL A 84 -2.54 5.65 -4.09
CA VAL A 84 -3.51 6.76 -4.16
C VAL A 84 -4.76 6.33 -4.90
N ARG A 85 -4.64 5.76 -6.11
CA ARG A 85 -5.80 5.36 -6.91
C ARG A 85 -6.67 4.32 -6.20
N MET A 86 -6.08 3.37 -5.49
CA MET A 86 -6.82 2.30 -4.80
C MET A 86 -7.40 2.73 -3.45
N LEU A 87 -6.91 3.83 -2.86
CA LEU A 87 -7.43 4.37 -1.60
C LEU A 87 -8.40 5.53 -1.78
N ALA A 88 -8.34 6.23 -2.91
CA ALA A 88 -9.24 7.32 -3.22
C ALA A 88 -10.65 6.83 -3.61
N ASP A 89 -11.63 7.66 -3.35
CA ASP A 89 -12.93 7.60 -4.01
C ASP A 89 -12.80 8.12 -5.46
N LEU A 90 -12.87 7.21 -6.43
CA LEU A 90 -12.71 7.52 -7.84
C LEU A 90 -13.94 8.23 -8.45
N SER A 91 -15.12 8.16 -7.82
CA SER A 91 -16.32 8.85 -8.31
C SER A 91 -16.13 10.37 -8.35
N LEU A 92 -15.32 10.91 -7.42
CA LEU A 92 -14.96 12.33 -7.33
C LEU A 92 -14.29 12.89 -8.58
N VAL A 93 -13.73 12.01 -9.41
CA VAL A 93 -12.97 12.39 -10.60
C VAL A 93 -13.54 11.78 -11.89
N GLY A 94 -14.79 11.33 -11.87
CA GLY A 94 -15.40 10.70 -13.04
C GLY A 94 -14.82 9.31 -13.34
N CYS A 95 -14.48 8.55 -12.30
CA CYS A 95 -13.94 7.21 -12.40
C CYS A 95 -12.68 7.14 -13.29
N TYR A 96 -12.70 6.31 -14.33
CA TYR A 96 -11.59 6.12 -15.26
C TYR A 96 -11.62 7.06 -16.47
N ASN A 97 -12.63 7.93 -16.58
CA ASN A 97 -12.66 8.95 -17.63
C ASN A 97 -11.66 10.07 -17.32
N LEU A 98 -10.48 10.00 -17.94
CA LEU A 98 -9.41 10.98 -17.74
C LEU A 98 -9.77 12.38 -18.28
N SER A 99 -10.72 12.50 -19.21
CA SER A 99 -11.15 13.77 -19.79
C SER A 99 -12.23 14.49 -18.95
N PHE A 100 -12.72 13.88 -17.87
CA PHE A 100 -13.79 14.45 -17.04
C PHE A 100 -13.40 15.79 -16.39
N ILE A 101 -12.15 15.89 -15.93
CA ILE A 101 -11.59 17.10 -15.30
C ILE A 101 -10.10 17.26 -15.63
N PRO A 102 -9.54 18.48 -15.56
CA PRO A 102 -8.11 18.70 -15.80
C PRO A 102 -7.22 17.88 -14.86
N GLU A 103 -6.10 17.38 -15.40
CA GLU A 103 -5.18 16.46 -14.72
C GLU A 103 -4.71 16.96 -13.35
N GLY A 104 -4.27 18.22 -13.24
CA GLY A 104 -3.83 18.78 -11.95
C GLY A 104 -4.94 18.79 -10.89
N LYS A 105 -6.18 19.08 -11.28
CA LYS A 105 -7.33 19.04 -10.38
C LYS A 105 -7.70 17.60 -10.00
N ARG A 106 -7.60 16.68 -10.95
CA ARG A 106 -7.80 15.23 -10.74
C ARG A 106 -6.79 14.70 -9.71
N ALA A 107 -5.52 15.00 -9.90
CA ALA A 107 -4.42 14.58 -9.03
C ALA A 107 -4.65 15.04 -7.58
N GLN A 108 -4.99 16.33 -7.39
CA GLN A 108 -5.27 16.90 -6.06
C GLN A 108 -6.46 16.20 -5.37
N LEU A 109 -7.58 16.02 -6.08
CA LEU A 109 -8.77 15.36 -5.53
C LEU A 109 -8.51 13.91 -5.13
N LEU A 110 -7.75 13.17 -5.95
CA LEU A 110 -7.35 11.80 -5.65
C LEU A 110 -6.46 11.74 -4.40
N LEU A 111 -5.46 12.60 -4.30
CA LEU A 111 -4.54 12.63 -3.15
C LEU A 111 -5.28 12.98 -1.85
N ASP A 112 -6.14 14.00 -1.87
CA ASP A 112 -6.92 14.41 -0.70
C ASP A 112 -7.90 13.32 -0.26
N SER A 113 -8.56 12.67 -1.22
CA SER A 113 -9.46 11.55 -0.98
C SER A 113 -8.71 10.35 -0.37
N ALA A 114 -7.55 9.97 -0.93
CA ALA A 114 -6.73 8.89 -0.41
C ALA A 114 -6.23 9.16 1.02
N LYS A 115 -5.75 10.37 1.31
CA LYS A 115 -5.33 10.78 2.66
C LYS A 115 -6.49 10.72 3.65
N LYS A 116 -7.66 11.25 3.27
CA LYS A 116 -8.88 11.22 4.08
C LYS A 116 -9.30 9.78 4.40
N ASN A 117 -9.36 8.92 3.39
CA ASN A 117 -9.79 7.53 3.54
C ASN A 117 -8.79 6.74 4.39
N LEU A 118 -7.50 6.85 4.11
CA LEU A 118 -6.44 6.20 4.91
C LEU A 118 -6.49 6.63 6.37
N ARG A 119 -6.68 7.92 6.65
CA ARG A 119 -6.84 8.44 8.02
C ARG A 119 -8.09 7.87 8.70
N GLY A 120 -9.18 7.69 7.95
CA GLY A 120 -10.45 7.14 8.44
C GLY A 120 -10.44 5.63 8.69
N MET A 121 -9.48 4.89 8.13
CA MET A 121 -9.35 3.44 8.38
C MET A 121 -9.05 3.13 9.84
N ALA A 122 -9.57 1.98 10.29
CA ALA A 122 -9.35 1.50 11.65
C ALA A 122 -7.86 1.30 11.93
N PHE A 123 -7.14 0.74 10.95
CA PHE A 123 -5.70 0.52 11.03
C PHE A 123 -5.06 0.60 9.64
N PHE A 124 -3.81 1.05 9.57
CA PHE A 124 -2.95 0.77 8.44
C PHE A 124 -1.52 0.52 8.92
N GLY A 125 -0.77 -0.26 8.15
CA GLY A 125 0.61 -0.58 8.43
C GLY A 125 1.55 -0.14 7.32
N LEU A 126 2.85 -0.13 7.63
CA LEU A 126 3.92 0.15 6.68
C LEU A 126 4.83 -1.07 6.60
N THR A 127 5.17 -1.50 5.39
CA THR A 127 5.94 -2.73 5.15
C THR A 127 7.36 -2.69 5.70
N GLU A 128 7.91 -1.49 5.86
CA GLU A 128 9.24 -1.13 6.35
C GLU A 128 9.32 -1.19 7.88
N PHE A 129 8.18 -1.25 8.57
CA PHE A 129 8.09 -1.19 10.02
C PHE A 129 7.28 -2.37 10.60
N GLN A 130 7.59 -3.61 10.20
CA GLN A 130 6.81 -4.82 10.52
C GLN A 130 6.47 -4.96 12.02
N ARG A 131 7.43 -4.72 12.93
CA ARG A 131 7.21 -4.80 14.39
C ARG A 131 6.30 -3.69 14.91
N LYS A 132 6.43 -2.46 14.39
CA LYS A 132 5.54 -1.35 14.76
C LYS A 132 4.14 -1.58 14.20
N THR A 133 4.03 -2.11 12.98
CA THR A 133 2.78 -2.54 12.33
C THR A 133 2.08 -3.58 13.18
N GLN A 134 2.78 -4.63 13.61
CA GLN A 134 2.24 -5.63 14.53
C GLN A 134 1.73 -4.97 15.81
N TYR A 135 2.54 -4.11 16.44
CA TYR A 135 2.17 -3.46 17.69
C TYR A 135 0.89 -2.63 17.58
N LEU A 136 0.83 -1.77 16.57
CA LEU A 136 -0.32 -0.91 16.32
C LEU A 136 -1.58 -1.74 16.03
N PHE A 137 -1.47 -2.82 15.26
CA PHE A 137 -2.60 -3.70 14.98
C PHE A 137 -3.14 -4.34 16.26
N GLU A 138 -2.25 -4.96 17.04
CA GLU A 138 -2.60 -5.61 18.32
C GLU A 138 -3.32 -4.65 19.27
N ARG A 139 -2.85 -3.40 19.36
CA ARG A 139 -3.46 -2.37 20.21
C ARG A 139 -4.77 -1.84 19.66
N THR A 140 -4.89 -1.70 18.34
CA THR A 140 -6.11 -1.21 17.70
C THR A 140 -7.29 -2.14 17.93
N PHE A 141 -7.06 -3.45 17.85
CA PHE A 141 -8.12 -4.46 17.93
C PHE A 141 -8.13 -5.25 19.25
N ASN A 142 -7.23 -4.93 20.18
CA ASN A 142 -7.01 -5.70 21.41
C ASN A 142 -6.78 -7.20 21.15
N LEU A 143 -5.91 -7.49 20.16
CA LEU A 143 -5.53 -8.83 19.74
C LEU A 143 -4.03 -9.07 19.98
N LYS A 144 -3.58 -10.32 19.88
CA LYS A 144 -2.16 -10.70 19.96
C LYS A 144 -1.82 -11.72 18.89
N PHE A 145 -0.75 -11.47 18.15
CA PHE A 145 -0.20 -12.48 17.24
C PHE A 145 0.61 -13.50 18.02
N ILE A 146 0.49 -14.78 17.65
CA ILE A 146 1.23 -15.88 18.29
C ILE A 146 2.73 -15.75 18.02
N ARG A 147 3.08 -15.42 16.77
CA ARG A 147 4.46 -15.23 16.33
C ARG A 147 4.70 -13.76 16.03
N PRO A 148 5.85 -13.23 16.44
CA PRO A 148 6.17 -11.86 16.11
C PRO A 148 6.49 -11.70 14.62
N PHE A 149 6.21 -10.52 14.09
CA PHE A 149 6.52 -10.19 12.70
C PHE A 149 8.02 -10.04 12.52
N MET A 150 8.56 -10.47 11.38
CA MET A 150 9.99 -10.37 11.08
C MET A 150 10.19 -9.37 9.95
N GLN A 151 11.19 -8.49 10.11
CA GLN A 151 11.55 -7.54 9.07
C GLN A 151 12.44 -8.26 8.05
N TYR A 152 11.94 -8.39 6.81
CA TYR A 152 12.71 -8.94 5.69
C TYR A 152 13.00 -7.83 4.69
N ASN A 153 14.18 -7.21 4.81
CA ASN A 153 14.59 -6.11 3.91
C ASN A 153 15.11 -6.61 2.56
N SER A 154 15.57 -7.87 2.50
CA SER A 154 15.96 -8.57 1.25
C SER A 154 14.72 -8.96 0.44
N THR A 155 14.01 -7.97 -0.07
CA THR A 155 12.87 -8.17 -0.97
C THR A 155 13.34 -8.20 -2.42
N ARG A 156 12.52 -8.76 -3.32
CA ARG A 156 12.84 -8.76 -4.76
C ARG A 156 13.05 -7.36 -5.34
N ALA A 157 12.48 -6.31 -4.73
CA ALA A 157 12.76 -4.92 -5.09
C ALA A 157 14.15 -4.46 -4.58
N GLY A 158 14.55 -4.86 -3.38
CA GLY A 158 15.89 -4.57 -2.82
C GLY A 158 17.04 -5.27 -3.53
N GLY A 159 16.76 -6.26 -4.39
CA GLY A 159 17.75 -6.88 -5.29
C GLY A 159 17.79 -6.26 -6.69
N VAL A 160 17.04 -5.20 -6.95
CA VAL A 160 17.12 -4.44 -8.21
C VAL A 160 18.02 -3.24 -7.98
N GLU A 161 19.25 -3.31 -8.48
CA GLU A 161 20.12 -2.13 -8.59
C GLU A 161 19.64 -1.30 -9.79
N VAL A 162 19.19 -0.07 -9.52
CA VAL A 162 18.76 0.92 -10.52
C VAL A 162 19.55 2.20 -10.30
N GLY A 163 19.91 2.88 -11.38
CA GLY A 163 20.58 4.17 -11.32
C GLY A 163 19.68 5.27 -10.74
N GLU A 164 20.29 6.34 -10.24
CA GLU A 164 19.57 7.48 -9.64
C GLU A 164 18.56 8.12 -10.61
N ASP A 165 18.88 8.20 -11.90
CA ASP A 165 17.97 8.74 -12.92
C ASP A 165 16.72 7.88 -13.08
N THR A 166 16.86 6.55 -13.02
CA THR A 166 15.72 5.63 -13.03
C THR A 166 14.88 5.79 -11.75
N ILE A 167 15.51 5.95 -10.59
CA ILE A 167 14.79 6.19 -9.33
C ILE A 167 13.96 7.47 -9.43
N ARG A 168 14.57 8.58 -9.87
CA ARG A 168 13.88 9.86 -10.05
C ARG A 168 12.70 9.73 -11.00
N ARG A 169 12.87 9.01 -12.11
CA ARG A 169 11.78 8.75 -13.05
C ARG A 169 10.63 7.96 -12.42
N ILE A 170 10.93 6.97 -11.59
CA ILE A 170 9.90 6.20 -10.87
C ILE A 170 9.18 7.09 -9.85
N GLU A 171 9.91 7.96 -9.15
CA GLU A 171 9.33 8.95 -8.23
C GLU A 171 8.36 9.89 -8.97
N GLU A 172 8.73 10.41 -10.14
CA GLU A 172 7.86 11.24 -10.98
C GLU A 172 6.58 10.50 -11.41
N LEU A 173 6.70 9.26 -11.87
CA LEU A 173 5.54 8.42 -12.24
C LEU A 173 4.63 8.09 -11.06
N ASN A 174 5.15 8.20 -9.83
CA ASN A 174 4.46 7.87 -8.59
C ASN A 174 4.38 9.08 -7.64
N ASP A 175 4.39 10.32 -8.15
CA ASP A 175 4.45 11.53 -7.32
C ASP A 175 3.32 11.61 -6.27
N LEU A 176 2.09 11.21 -6.63
CA LEU A 176 0.98 11.19 -5.67
C LEU A 176 1.18 10.11 -4.60
N ASP A 177 1.69 8.94 -5.00
CA ASP A 177 2.05 7.88 -4.06
C ASP A 177 3.18 8.33 -3.12
N MET A 178 4.17 9.11 -3.60
CA MET A 178 5.23 9.71 -2.77
C MET A 178 4.63 10.62 -1.70
N GLN A 179 3.77 11.55 -2.11
CA GLN A 179 3.10 12.47 -1.20
C GLN A 179 2.15 11.77 -0.22
N LEU A 180 1.46 10.70 -0.65
CA LEU A 180 0.62 9.88 0.21
C LEU A 180 1.47 9.10 1.22
N TYR A 181 2.59 8.53 0.78
CA TYR A 181 3.45 7.71 1.63
C TYR A 181 4.16 8.54 2.70
N ASP A 182 4.62 9.75 2.38
CA ASP A 182 5.16 10.69 3.38
C ASP A 182 4.11 11.04 4.44
N TYR A 183 2.88 11.39 3.99
CA TYR A 183 1.76 11.62 4.91
C TYR A 183 1.46 10.39 5.79
N ALA A 184 1.43 9.20 5.19
CA ALA A 184 1.16 7.95 5.88
C ALA A 184 2.23 7.62 6.91
N ARG A 185 3.51 7.86 6.58
CA ARG A 185 4.65 7.68 7.49
C ARG A 185 4.50 8.55 8.73
N ASP A 186 4.21 9.84 8.55
CA ASP A 186 4.06 10.77 9.67
C ASP A 186 2.87 10.39 10.55
N LEU A 187 1.71 10.11 9.94
CA LEU A 187 0.52 9.69 10.66
C LEU A 187 0.74 8.35 11.40
N PHE A 188 1.45 7.40 10.79
CA PHE A 188 1.80 6.12 11.40
C PHE A 188 2.70 6.30 12.61
N GLN A 189 3.75 7.14 12.52
CA GLN A 189 4.59 7.44 13.67
C GLN A 189 3.78 8.14 14.77
N GLN A 190 2.93 9.11 14.44
CA GLN A 190 2.08 9.77 15.44
C GLN A 190 1.20 8.76 16.18
N ARG A 191 0.51 7.86 15.46
CA ARG A 191 -0.30 6.78 16.06
C ARG A 191 0.53 5.86 16.94
N TYR A 192 1.74 5.49 16.50
CA TYR A 192 2.65 4.65 17.27
C TYR A 192 3.06 5.30 18.59
N HIS A 193 3.44 6.58 18.59
CA HIS A 193 3.91 7.30 19.78
C HIS A 193 2.79 7.67 20.77
N GLN A 194 1.53 7.74 20.32
CA GLN A 194 0.38 7.98 21.20
C GLN A 194 0.03 6.75 22.05
N LEU A 195 0.49 5.56 21.66
CA LEU A 195 0.27 4.36 22.44
C LEU A 195 1.31 4.25 23.56
N PRO A 196 0.93 3.75 24.75
CA PRO A 196 1.90 3.50 25.81
C PRO A 196 3.00 2.54 25.32
N PRO A 197 4.21 2.55 25.90
CA PRO A 197 5.25 1.59 25.54
C PRO A 197 4.74 0.14 25.70
N GLN A 198 5.18 -0.77 24.84
CA GLN A 198 5.06 -2.21 25.15
C GLN A 198 5.79 -2.45 26.48
N PRO A 199 5.17 -3.10 27.48
CA PRO A 199 5.93 -3.68 28.57
C PRO A 199 7.00 -4.57 27.95
N SER A 200 8.27 -4.43 28.35
CA SER A 200 9.31 -5.37 27.93
C SER A 200 8.82 -6.78 28.26
N LEU A 201 8.71 -7.64 27.25
CA LEU A 201 8.53 -9.07 27.48
C LEU A 201 9.63 -9.50 28.46
N PRO A 202 9.30 -10.21 29.56
CA PRO A 202 10.34 -10.73 30.43
C PRO A 202 11.30 -11.56 29.58
N THR A 203 12.58 -11.20 29.64
CA THR A 203 13.66 -11.99 29.04
C THR A 203 13.57 -13.42 29.58
N PRO A 204 13.84 -14.48 28.78
CA PRO A 204 13.75 -15.87 29.26
C PRO A 204 14.71 -16.25 30.40
N ALA A 205 15.44 -15.31 31.00
CA ALA A 205 16.44 -15.54 32.03
C ALA A 205 15.87 -15.56 33.46
N SER A 206 14.59 -15.89 33.65
CA SER A 206 14.00 -16.04 35.01
C SER A 206 13.25 -17.37 35.22
N LEU A 207 13.48 -18.36 34.36
CA LEU A 207 13.33 -19.75 34.81
C LEU A 207 14.51 -20.06 35.73
N ALA A 208 14.36 -19.64 36.99
CA ALA A 208 15.20 -20.09 38.08
C ALA A 208 15.30 -21.62 38.00
N VAL A 209 16.55 -22.06 37.96
CA VAL A 209 16.94 -23.45 38.22
C VAL A 209 16.31 -23.84 39.55
N CYS A 210 15.24 -24.62 39.52
CA CYS A 210 14.86 -25.43 40.68
C CYS A 210 15.96 -26.49 40.83
N SER A 211 17.01 -26.16 41.60
CA SER A 211 17.95 -27.14 42.09
C SER A 211 17.19 -28.15 42.93
N SER A 212 17.10 -29.37 42.41
CA SER A 212 16.68 -30.55 43.15
C SER A 212 17.72 -30.86 44.23
N HIS A 213 17.38 -30.54 45.48
CA HIS A 213 17.93 -31.27 46.62
C HIS A 213 17.10 -32.54 46.83
N GLN A 214 17.70 -33.68 46.50
CA GLN A 214 17.68 -34.92 47.28
C GLN A 214 18.73 -35.87 46.71
#